data_AF-A0A4R9EQY9-F1
#
_entry.id   AF-A0A4R9EQY9-F1
#
_cell.length_a   1.000
_cell.length_b   1.000
_cell.length_c   1.000
_cell.angle_alpha   90.00
_cell.angle_beta   90.00
_cell.angle_gamma   90.00
#
_symmetry.space_group_name_H-M   'P 1'
#
loop_
_entity.id
_entity.type
_entity.pdbx_description
1 polymer ?
#
loop_
_entity_poly.entity_id
_entity_poly.type
_entity_poly.pdbx_seq_one_letter_code
_entity_poly.pdbx_strand_id
1 'polypeptide(L)'
;MSKATTFTTPAGATYAYTVETGENGEAIYDLTRVFTDGASFPIGAVVVHPNYELNPAVQGLLNVQFGKGSIDRHERTDVPMLGEGEYPYVVGHQLVNPADLVVDPEAEQPTEAPLINFRRTVLAAHFPTNSPSGRASTTTYEKVRDLVTALIGVYQADKATPKREATYAAFLNTQRAEAIQPEIDKINNQIQALMLAKAELTEKLNNYTTN
;
A
#
# COMPACT_ATOMS: atom_id res chain seq x y z
N MET A 1 -18.37 -13.06 18.66
CA MET A 1 -18.50 -12.23 17.46
C MET A 1 -18.05 -10.82 17.82
N SER A 2 -17.03 -10.28 17.15
CA SER A 2 -16.67 -8.87 17.31
C SER A 2 -17.84 -8.01 16.84
N LYS A 3 -18.16 -6.96 17.58
CA LYS A 3 -19.23 -6.02 17.22
C LYS A 3 -18.73 -5.20 16.03
N ALA A 4 -19.42 -5.28 14.89
CA ALA A 4 -19.08 -4.47 13.72
C ALA A 4 -19.20 -2.98 14.08
N THR A 5 -18.15 -2.22 13.80
CA THR A 5 -18.10 -0.77 13.98
C THR A 5 -18.54 -0.11 12.68
N THR A 6 -19.07 1.10 12.73
CA THR A 6 -19.48 1.85 11.53
C THR A 6 -18.69 3.14 11.41
N PHE A 7 -18.50 3.61 10.18
CA PHE A 7 -18.09 4.98 9.88
C PHE A 7 -18.92 5.52 8.73
N THR A 8 -19.01 6.85 8.66
CA THR A 8 -19.70 7.56 7.57
C THR A 8 -18.67 8.42 6.85
N THR A 9 -18.70 8.35 5.52
CA THR A 9 -17.80 9.11 4.67
C THR A 9 -18.24 10.57 4.51
N PRO A 10 -17.36 11.46 4.04
CA PRO A 10 -17.73 12.85 3.72
C PRO A 10 -18.96 12.99 2.82
N ALA A 11 -19.14 12.12 1.83
CA ALA A 11 -20.33 12.11 0.97
C ALA A 11 -21.60 11.54 1.63
N GLY A 12 -21.60 11.29 2.95
CA GLY A 12 -22.75 10.79 3.71
C GLY A 12 -22.92 9.27 3.63
N ALA A 13 -21.90 8.56 3.18
CA ALA A 13 -21.98 7.17 2.83
C ALA A 13 -21.59 6.29 4.05
N THR A 14 -22.48 5.43 4.56
CA THR A 14 -22.17 4.60 5.76
C THR A 14 -21.64 3.21 5.42
N TYR A 15 -20.59 2.80 6.11
CA TYR A 15 -19.99 1.46 6.02
C TYR A 15 -19.85 0.85 7.41
N ALA A 16 -20.17 -0.43 7.52
CA ALA A 16 -19.79 -1.28 8.65
C ALA A 16 -18.46 -1.97 8.33
N TYR A 17 -17.63 -2.15 9.35
CA TYR A 17 -16.36 -2.85 9.22
C TYR A 17 -15.99 -3.70 10.43
N THR A 18 -15.19 -4.71 10.15
CA THR A 18 -14.31 -5.36 11.13
C THR A 18 -12.87 -5.12 10.72
N VAL A 19 -11.97 -4.97 11.69
CA VAL A 19 -10.54 -4.81 11.45
C VAL A 19 -9.78 -5.93 12.16
N GLU A 20 -8.89 -6.58 11.42
CA GLU A 20 -7.91 -7.52 11.96
C GLU A 20 -6.49 -7.09 11.61
N THR A 21 -5.52 -7.67 12.32
CA THR A 21 -4.10 -7.42 12.05
C THR A 21 -3.55 -8.56 11.21
N GLY A 22 -3.04 -8.24 10.04
CA GLY A 22 -2.35 -9.19 9.15
C GLY A 22 -1.03 -9.68 9.75
N GLU A 23 -0.44 -10.68 9.09
CA GLU A 23 0.79 -11.35 9.54
C GLU A 23 1.95 -10.38 9.79
N ASN A 24 2.08 -9.36 8.93
CA ASN A 24 3.18 -8.39 9.01
C ASN A 24 2.75 -7.08 9.66
N GLY A 25 1.56 -7.01 10.27
CA GLY A 25 1.05 -5.79 10.87
C GLY A 25 0.20 -4.94 9.92
N GLU A 26 -0.33 -5.50 8.83
CA GLU A 26 -1.32 -4.83 7.99
C GLU A 26 -2.64 -4.64 8.77
N ALA A 27 -3.37 -3.56 8.50
CA ALA A 27 -4.75 -3.41 8.96
C ALA A 27 -5.71 -3.89 7.86
N ILE A 28 -6.39 -5.00 8.08
CA ILE A 28 -7.31 -5.60 7.11
C ILE A 28 -8.74 -5.24 7.50
N TYR A 29 -9.39 -4.43 6.67
CA TYR A 29 -10.77 -3.99 6.88
C TYR A 29 -11.73 -4.76 5.99
N ASP A 30 -12.58 -5.60 6.58
CA ASP A 30 -13.71 -6.21 5.89
C ASP A 30 -14.89 -5.24 5.90
N LEU A 31 -15.35 -4.82 4.73
CA LEU A 31 -16.32 -3.74 4.57
C LEU A 31 -17.68 -4.26 4.10
N THR A 32 -18.72 -3.71 4.71
CA THR A 32 -20.11 -3.87 4.28
C THR A 32 -20.74 -2.50 4.15
N ARG A 33 -21.35 -2.22 3.00
CA ARG A 33 -22.11 -0.99 2.79
C ARG A 33 -23.43 -1.07 3.54
N VAL A 34 -23.80 -0.02 4.26
CA VAL A 34 -25.09 0.09 4.96
C VAL A 34 -25.92 1.19 4.31
N PHE A 35 -27.15 0.86 3.91
CA PHE A 35 -28.11 1.77 3.29
C PHE A 35 -29.10 2.32 4.33
N THR A 36 -29.76 3.43 4.00
CA THR A 36 -30.65 4.16 4.90
C THR A 36 -31.91 3.38 5.29
N ASP A 37 -32.33 2.43 4.44
CA ASP A 37 -33.43 1.49 4.69
C ASP A 37 -33.04 0.29 5.56
N GLY A 38 -31.78 0.24 6.02
CA GLY A 38 -31.24 -0.85 6.81
C GLY A 38 -30.73 -2.04 5.98
N ALA A 39 -30.86 -2.00 4.65
CA ALA A 39 -30.23 -2.99 3.78
C ALA A 39 -28.71 -2.89 3.89
N SER A 40 -28.02 -4.01 3.68
CA SER A 40 -26.57 -4.04 3.68
C SER A 40 -26.03 -4.89 2.53
N PHE A 41 -24.88 -4.49 2.00
CA PHE A 41 -24.24 -5.16 0.87
C PHE A 41 -22.75 -5.39 1.16
N PRO A 42 -22.26 -6.63 1.16
CA PRO A 42 -20.84 -6.92 1.33
C PRO A 42 -20.04 -6.26 0.21
N ILE A 43 -19.05 -5.45 0.59
CA ILE A 43 -18.20 -4.76 -0.39
C ILE A 43 -16.96 -5.60 -0.69
N GLY A 44 -16.34 -6.17 0.33
CA GLY A 44 -15.03 -6.83 0.25
C GLY A 44 -14.05 -6.16 1.20
N ALA A 45 -12.76 -6.40 0.99
CA ALA A 45 -11.71 -6.02 1.93
C ALA A 45 -10.80 -4.92 1.39
N VAL A 46 -10.42 -4.00 2.27
CA VAL A 46 -9.38 -3.00 2.02
C VAL A 46 -8.29 -3.20 3.06
N VAL A 47 -7.04 -3.33 2.60
CA VAL A 47 -5.88 -3.50 3.47
C VAL A 47 -5.09 -2.19 3.48
N VAL A 48 -4.78 -1.70 4.68
CA VAL A 48 -4.01 -0.46 4.88
C VAL A 48 -2.73 -0.80 5.64
N HIS A 49 -1.61 -0.34 5.12
CA HIS A 49 -0.30 -0.52 5.76
C HIS A 49 0.67 0.59 5.34
N PRO A 50 1.79 0.80 6.04
CA PRO A 50 2.85 1.69 5.58
C PRO A 50 3.35 1.35 4.18
N ASN A 51 3.91 2.34 3.47
CA ASN A 51 4.49 2.15 2.14
C ASN A 51 5.42 0.93 2.10
N TYR A 52 5.16 0.01 1.16
CA TYR A 52 5.90 -1.23 1.01
C TYR A 52 7.20 -1.06 0.21
N GLU A 53 7.44 0.11 -0.39
CA GLU A 53 8.68 0.37 -1.13
C GLU A 53 9.91 0.23 -0.22
N LEU A 54 10.82 -0.66 -0.62
CA LEU A 54 12.03 -0.95 0.15
C LEU A 54 13.04 0.19 0.03
N ASN A 55 13.22 0.75 -1.19
CA ASN A 55 14.19 1.80 -1.50
C ASN A 55 13.67 2.78 -2.59
N PRO A 56 13.71 4.11 -2.35
CA PRO A 56 13.99 4.74 -1.06
C PRO A 56 12.88 4.45 -0.05
N ALA A 57 13.23 4.31 1.23
CA ALA A 57 12.24 4.20 2.29
C ALA A 57 11.55 5.57 2.50
N VAL A 58 10.32 5.70 2.04
CA VAL A 58 9.53 6.93 2.22
C VAL A 58 8.56 6.74 3.39
N GLN A 59 8.85 7.41 4.51
CA GLN A 59 8.01 7.38 5.70
C GLN A 59 6.75 8.25 5.55
N GLY A 60 5.72 7.94 6.33
CA GLY A 60 4.49 8.73 6.43
C GLY A 60 3.47 8.49 5.32
N LEU A 61 3.82 7.75 4.27
CA LEU A 61 2.86 7.33 3.24
C LEU A 61 2.22 5.99 3.59
N LEU A 62 0.94 5.86 3.28
CA LEU A 62 0.19 4.62 3.44
C LEU A 62 -0.13 4.02 2.08
N ASN A 63 0.00 2.71 1.98
CA ASN A 63 -0.52 1.94 0.87
C ASN A 63 -1.91 1.41 1.24
N VAL A 64 -2.86 1.66 0.34
CA VAL A 64 -4.24 1.17 0.40
C VAL A 64 -4.41 0.14 -0.68
N GLN A 65 -4.43 -1.13 -0.28
CA GLN A 65 -4.59 -2.27 -1.16
C GLN A 65 -6.06 -2.69 -1.21
N PHE A 66 -6.57 -2.91 -2.43
CA PHE A 66 -7.89 -3.47 -2.65
C PHE A 66 -7.82 -5.00 -2.75
N GLY A 67 -8.44 -5.69 -1.79
CA GLY A 67 -8.41 -7.14 -1.60
C GLY A 67 -7.33 -7.62 -0.62
N LYS A 68 -7.57 -8.78 0.00
CA LYS A 68 -6.62 -9.49 0.86
C LYS A 68 -5.62 -10.29 0.03
N GLY A 69 -4.48 -10.63 0.63
CA GLY A 69 -3.43 -11.44 -0.01
C GLY A 69 -2.26 -10.60 -0.47
N SER A 70 -1.54 -11.11 -1.47
CA SER A 70 -0.23 -10.57 -1.85
C SER A 70 -0.31 -9.24 -2.62
N ILE A 71 0.87 -8.68 -2.87
CA ILE A 71 1.04 -7.49 -3.71
C ILE A 71 0.54 -7.73 -5.14
N ASP A 72 0.60 -8.98 -5.63
CA ASP A 72 0.05 -9.34 -6.93
C ASP A 72 -1.48 -9.33 -6.86
N ARG A 73 -2.10 -8.45 -7.66
CA ARG A 73 -3.55 -8.34 -7.75
C ARG A 73 -4.25 -9.63 -8.16
N HIS A 74 -3.57 -10.53 -8.86
CA HIS A 74 -4.14 -11.78 -9.34
C HIS A 74 -4.25 -12.86 -8.25
N GLU A 75 -3.49 -12.72 -7.17
CA GLU A 75 -3.51 -13.62 -6.01
C GLU A 75 -4.48 -13.14 -4.92
N ARG A 76 -5.20 -12.04 -5.16
CA ARG A 76 -6.04 -11.43 -4.14
C ARG A 76 -7.39 -12.08 -3.98
N THR A 77 -7.91 -11.97 -2.76
CA THR A 77 -9.25 -12.41 -2.37
C THR A 77 -10.05 -11.23 -1.82
N ASP A 78 -11.37 -11.38 -1.70
CA ASP A 78 -12.28 -10.36 -1.17
C ASP A 78 -12.10 -8.98 -1.85
N VAL A 79 -11.92 -8.95 -3.17
CA VAL A 79 -11.69 -7.71 -3.92
C VAL A 79 -12.94 -6.81 -3.86
N PRO A 80 -12.81 -5.52 -3.49
CA PRO A 80 -13.94 -4.62 -3.34
C PRO A 80 -14.82 -4.42 -4.57
N MET A 81 -16.11 -4.68 -4.42
CA MET A 81 -17.18 -4.37 -5.39
C MET A 81 -17.61 -2.90 -5.28
N LEU A 82 -16.70 -2.00 -5.65
CA LEU A 82 -16.92 -0.55 -5.57
C LEU A 82 -17.15 0.10 -6.93
N GLY A 83 -16.85 -0.59 -8.02
CA GLY A 83 -17.03 -0.09 -9.38
C GLY A 83 -18.47 -0.21 -9.90
N GLU A 84 -18.65 0.18 -11.16
CA GLU A 84 -19.96 0.26 -11.82
C GLU A 84 -19.88 -0.28 -13.25
N GLY A 85 -21.04 -0.70 -13.78
CA GLY A 85 -21.18 -1.17 -15.16
C GLY A 85 -20.29 -2.38 -15.45
N GLU A 86 -19.50 -2.29 -16.52
CA GLU A 86 -18.63 -3.38 -16.98
C GLU A 86 -17.42 -3.64 -16.07
N TYR A 87 -17.10 -2.73 -15.14
CA TYR A 87 -15.97 -2.87 -14.21
C TYR A 87 -16.41 -2.77 -12.74
N PRO A 88 -17.09 -3.79 -12.19
CA PRO A 88 -17.63 -3.75 -10.83
C PRO A 88 -16.55 -3.84 -9.73
N TYR A 89 -15.35 -4.34 -10.02
CA TYR A 89 -14.30 -4.55 -9.01
C TYR A 89 -13.24 -3.48 -9.08
N VAL A 90 -12.89 -2.88 -7.93
CA VAL A 90 -11.74 -1.98 -7.81
C VAL A 90 -10.52 -2.80 -7.40
N VAL A 91 -9.43 -2.67 -8.17
CA VAL A 91 -8.25 -3.55 -8.06
C VAL A 91 -6.96 -2.75 -7.89
N GLY A 92 -5.90 -3.43 -7.49
CA GLY A 92 -4.58 -2.81 -7.32
C GLY A 92 -4.46 -2.08 -5.98
N HIS A 93 -3.64 -1.04 -5.92
CA HIS A 93 -3.41 -0.30 -4.69
C HIS A 93 -3.26 1.19 -4.98
N GLN A 94 -3.41 2.01 -3.94
CA GLN A 94 -3.17 3.45 -3.99
C GLN A 94 -2.20 3.85 -2.89
N LEU A 95 -1.19 4.62 -3.25
CA LEU A 95 -0.31 5.28 -2.29
C LEU A 95 -0.92 6.63 -1.93
N VAL A 96 -1.18 6.83 -0.64
CA VAL A 96 -1.88 8.00 -0.10
C VAL A 96 -1.03 8.69 0.96
N ASN A 97 -1.24 9.99 1.11
CA ASN A 97 -0.60 10.80 2.14
C ASN A 97 -1.65 11.19 3.19
N PRO A 98 -1.59 10.63 4.41
CA PRO A 98 -2.54 10.98 5.47
C PRO A 98 -2.49 12.46 5.87
N ALA A 99 -1.39 13.17 5.58
CA ALA A 99 -1.30 14.60 5.81
C ALA A 99 -2.26 15.42 4.93
N ASP A 100 -2.78 14.85 3.83
CA ASP A 100 -3.81 15.51 3.00
C ASP A 100 -5.12 15.76 3.78
N LEU A 101 -5.32 15.09 4.92
CA LEU A 101 -6.49 15.25 5.79
C LEU A 101 -6.28 16.27 6.91
N VAL A 102 -5.05 16.75 7.09
CA VAL A 102 -4.74 17.75 8.11
C VAL A 102 -5.07 19.12 7.52
N VAL A 103 -6.13 19.75 8.03
CA VAL A 103 -6.47 21.13 7.68
C VAL A 103 -5.42 22.05 8.29
N ASP A 104 -4.77 22.86 7.46
CA ASP A 104 -3.87 23.90 7.93
C ASP A 104 -4.67 24.94 8.74
N PRO A 105 -4.38 25.12 10.04
CA PRO A 105 -5.11 26.07 10.89
C PRO A 105 -4.93 27.53 10.46
N GLU A 106 -3.92 27.84 9.63
CA GLU A 106 -3.68 29.18 9.09
C GLU A 106 -4.24 29.38 7.67
N ALA A 107 -4.68 28.30 7.00
CA ALA A 107 -5.35 28.42 5.71
C ALA A 107 -6.78 28.96 5.89
N GLU A 108 -7.27 29.71 4.90
CA GLU A 108 -8.70 30.03 4.81
C GLU A 108 -9.50 28.72 4.97
N GLN A 109 -10.45 28.70 5.90
CA GLN A 109 -11.23 27.49 6.19
C GLN A 109 -11.77 26.93 4.88
N PRO A 110 -11.34 25.72 4.47
CA PRO A 110 -11.80 25.16 3.22
C PRO A 110 -13.33 24.99 3.29
N THR A 111 -14.02 25.39 2.23
CA THR A 111 -15.47 25.27 2.13
C THR A 111 -15.94 23.82 2.00
N GLU A 112 -15.02 22.90 1.74
CA GLU A 112 -15.25 21.46 1.58
C GLU A 112 -14.38 20.66 2.55
N ALA A 113 -14.87 19.50 2.98
CA ALA A 113 -14.10 18.60 3.83
C ALA A 113 -12.84 18.10 3.08
N PRO A 114 -11.68 18.01 3.75
CA PRO A 114 -10.47 17.52 3.09
C PRO A 114 -10.64 16.07 2.64
N LEU A 115 -10.13 15.75 1.45
CA LEU A 115 -10.19 14.44 0.84
C LEU A 115 -8.79 13.98 0.44
N ILE A 116 -8.51 12.69 0.64
CA ILE A 116 -7.24 12.06 0.19
C ILE A 116 -7.05 12.29 -1.30
N ASN A 117 -5.81 12.57 -1.71
CA ASN A 117 -5.43 12.56 -3.12
C ASN A 117 -4.78 11.22 -3.49
N PHE A 118 -5.24 10.63 -4.59
CA PHE A 118 -4.58 9.47 -5.17
C PHE A 118 -3.44 9.91 -6.08
N ARG A 119 -2.25 9.36 -5.86
CA ARG A 119 -1.08 9.61 -6.73
C ARG A 119 -1.20 8.91 -8.08
N ARG A 120 -2.03 7.87 -8.18
CA ARG A 120 -2.23 7.08 -9.39
C ARG A 120 -3.71 7.03 -9.74
N THR A 121 -3.98 6.64 -10.98
CA THR A 121 -5.34 6.38 -11.43
C THR A 121 -5.90 5.15 -10.70
N VAL A 122 -7.15 5.22 -10.26
CA VAL A 122 -7.86 4.05 -9.71
C VAL A 122 -8.18 3.08 -10.85
N LEU A 123 -7.83 1.81 -10.65
CA LEU A 123 -8.06 0.75 -11.63
C LEU A 123 -9.30 -0.06 -11.26
N ALA A 124 -10.05 -0.45 -12.28
CA ALA A 124 -11.23 -1.30 -12.15
C ALA A 124 -11.19 -2.46 -13.15
N ALA A 125 -11.92 -3.53 -12.85
CA ALA A 125 -11.85 -4.79 -13.58
C ALA A 125 -13.22 -5.49 -13.61
N HIS A 126 -13.41 -6.33 -14.64
CA HIS A 126 -14.65 -7.10 -14.83
C HIS A 126 -14.77 -8.24 -13.83
N PHE A 127 -13.65 -8.88 -13.49
CA PHE A 127 -13.55 -9.93 -12.50
C PHE A 127 -12.57 -9.51 -11.39
N PRO A 128 -12.72 -10.05 -10.16
CA PRO A 128 -11.85 -9.71 -9.04
C PRO A 128 -10.39 -10.08 -9.33
N THR A 129 -10.17 -11.20 -10.01
CA THR A 129 -8.85 -11.67 -10.44
C THR A 129 -8.89 -12.09 -11.91
N ASN A 130 -7.72 -12.24 -12.52
CA ASN A 130 -7.54 -12.82 -13.86
C ASN A 130 -8.29 -12.14 -15.01
N SER A 131 -8.63 -10.86 -14.86
CA SER A 131 -9.08 -10.02 -15.98
C SER A 131 -8.16 -8.83 -16.21
N PRO A 132 -8.11 -8.30 -17.45
CA PRO A 132 -7.54 -6.99 -17.71
C PRO A 132 -8.17 -5.93 -16.81
N SER A 133 -7.38 -4.94 -16.44
CA SER A 133 -7.85 -3.77 -15.71
C SER A 133 -7.95 -2.56 -16.64
N GLY A 134 -8.97 -1.74 -16.45
CA GLY A 134 -9.13 -0.44 -17.06
C GLY A 134 -9.07 0.70 -16.04
N ARG A 135 -9.05 1.93 -16.54
CA ARG A 135 -9.27 3.12 -15.71
C ARG A 135 -10.70 3.10 -15.17
N ALA A 136 -10.85 3.32 -13.87
CA ALA A 136 -12.16 3.46 -13.25
C ALA A 136 -12.93 4.68 -13.81
N SER A 137 -14.27 4.59 -13.82
CA SER A 137 -15.12 5.75 -14.14
C SER A 137 -14.93 6.86 -13.11
N THR A 138 -15.30 8.10 -13.46
CA THR A 138 -15.27 9.24 -12.53
C THR A 138 -16.06 8.95 -11.25
N THR A 139 -17.27 8.39 -11.39
CA THR A 139 -18.12 8.01 -10.25
C THR A 139 -17.46 6.96 -9.36
N THR A 140 -16.84 5.93 -9.96
CA THR A 140 -16.09 4.92 -9.20
C THR A 140 -14.91 5.55 -8.48
N TYR A 141 -14.17 6.44 -9.15
CA TYR A 141 -13.05 7.15 -8.55
C TYR A 141 -13.48 7.97 -7.33
N GLU A 142 -14.55 8.76 -7.45
CA GLU A 142 -15.09 9.59 -6.36
C GLU A 142 -15.55 8.74 -5.18
N LYS A 143 -16.29 7.66 -5.44
CA LYS A 143 -16.75 6.71 -4.42
C LYS A 143 -15.58 6.05 -3.68
N VAL A 144 -14.53 5.66 -4.41
CA VAL A 144 -13.32 5.08 -3.81
C VAL A 144 -12.56 6.12 -3.00
N ARG A 145 -12.41 7.35 -3.51
CA ARG A 145 -11.74 8.46 -2.80
C ARG A 145 -12.45 8.79 -1.49
N ASP A 146 -13.77 8.87 -1.53
CA ASP A 146 -14.63 9.15 -0.38
C ASP A 146 -14.53 8.04 0.69
N LEU A 147 -14.62 6.77 0.27
CA LEU A 147 -14.43 5.62 1.15
C LEU A 147 -13.04 5.63 1.79
N VAL A 148 -11.99 5.74 0.98
CA VAL A 148 -10.60 5.66 1.46
C VAL A 148 -10.31 6.82 2.40
N THR A 149 -10.80 8.03 2.10
CA THR A 149 -10.66 9.19 2.99
C THR A 149 -11.15 8.89 4.40
N ALA A 150 -12.39 8.39 4.52
CA ALA A 150 -12.95 8.06 5.81
C ALA A 150 -12.22 6.89 6.50
N LEU A 151 -11.82 5.88 5.71
CA LEU A 151 -11.09 4.72 6.22
C LEU A 151 -9.72 5.09 6.78
N ILE A 152 -8.99 6.02 6.15
CA ILE A 152 -7.73 6.53 6.69
C ILE A 152 -7.96 7.26 8.02
N GLY A 153 -9.03 8.03 8.15
CA GLY A 153 -9.41 8.63 9.44
C GLY A 153 -9.66 7.58 10.52
N VAL A 154 -10.36 6.49 10.19
CA VAL A 154 -10.56 5.33 11.09
C VAL A 154 -9.23 4.68 11.46
N TYR A 155 -8.35 4.48 10.49
CA TYR A 155 -7.02 3.90 10.68
C TYR A 155 -6.15 4.76 11.63
N GLN A 156 -6.12 6.08 11.44
CA GLN A 156 -5.35 6.99 12.29
C GLN A 156 -5.89 7.07 13.72
N ALA A 157 -7.22 6.92 13.90
CA ALA A 157 -7.86 6.94 15.21
C ALA A 157 -7.75 5.61 15.97
N ASP A 158 -7.38 4.50 15.31
CA ASP A 158 -7.28 3.19 15.93
C ASP A 158 -6.04 3.09 16.83
N LYS A 159 -6.26 2.77 18.11
CA LYS A 159 -5.22 2.60 19.13
C LYS A 159 -4.23 1.47 18.81
N ALA A 160 -4.61 0.50 17.98
CA ALA A 160 -3.73 -0.59 17.57
C ALA A 160 -2.75 -0.17 16.44
N THR A 161 -3.02 0.93 15.73
CA THR A 161 -2.25 1.38 14.57
C THR A 161 -0.76 1.56 14.85
N PRO A 162 -0.31 2.23 15.93
CA PRO A 162 1.13 2.36 16.19
C PRO A 162 1.86 1.01 16.31
N LYS A 163 1.21 -0.01 16.88
CA LYS A 163 1.78 -1.36 17.00
C LYS A 163 1.84 -2.07 15.65
N ARG A 164 0.78 -1.91 14.83
CA ARG A 164 0.72 -2.44 13.45
C ARG A 164 1.84 -1.88 12.60
N GLU A 165 2.01 -0.56 12.59
CA GLU A 165 3.06 0.11 11.83
C GLU A 165 4.47 -0.27 12.28
N ALA A 166 4.70 -0.41 13.59
CA ALA A 166 6.00 -0.87 14.09
C ALA A 166 6.31 -2.31 13.65
N THR A 167 5.30 -3.19 13.63
CA THR A 167 5.44 -4.57 13.16
C THR A 167 5.76 -4.59 11.66
N TYR A 168 5.06 -3.78 10.87
CA TYR A 168 5.28 -3.68 9.43
C TYR A 168 6.65 -3.08 9.09
N ALA A 169 7.10 -2.08 9.85
CA ALA A 169 8.44 -1.52 9.69
C ALA A 169 9.54 -2.56 9.97
N ALA A 170 9.36 -3.40 10.99
CA ALA A 170 10.30 -4.50 11.28
C ALA A 170 10.35 -5.52 10.13
N PHE A 171 9.19 -5.91 9.60
CA PHE A 171 9.09 -6.78 8.42
C PHE A 171 9.83 -6.21 7.21
N LEU A 172 9.60 -4.93 6.86
CA LEU A 172 10.31 -4.29 5.74
C LEU A 172 11.81 -4.20 5.98
N ASN A 173 12.25 -3.98 7.23
CA ASN A 173 13.68 -3.93 7.55
C ASN A 173 14.36 -5.28 7.35
N THR A 174 13.68 -6.39 7.63
CA THR A 174 14.20 -7.73 7.30
C THR A 174 14.39 -7.88 5.80
N GLN A 175 13.39 -7.51 4.98
CA GLN A 175 13.51 -7.58 3.52
C GLN A 175 14.62 -6.67 2.98
N ARG A 176 14.76 -5.46 3.53
CA ARG A 176 15.85 -4.54 3.17
C ARG A 176 17.22 -5.16 3.48
N ALA A 177 17.37 -5.79 4.64
CA ALA A 177 18.62 -6.44 5.03
C ALA A 177 18.96 -7.61 4.07
N GLU A 178 17.97 -8.43 3.72
CA GLU A 178 18.12 -9.53 2.77
C GLU A 178 18.52 -9.04 1.36
N ALA A 179 18.01 -7.88 0.94
CA ALA A 179 18.34 -7.28 -0.36
C ALA A 179 19.76 -6.69 -0.41
N ILE A 180 20.34 -6.28 0.74
CA ILE A 180 21.66 -5.65 0.79
C ILE A 180 22.80 -6.68 0.66
N GLN A 181 22.63 -7.90 1.17
CA GLN A 181 23.70 -8.90 1.16
C GLN A 181 24.20 -9.24 -0.27
N PRO A 182 23.33 -9.45 -1.27
CA PRO A 182 23.78 -9.64 -2.65
C PRO A 182 24.55 -8.44 -3.22
N GLU A 183 24.22 -7.21 -2.81
CA GLU A 183 24.96 -6.01 -3.24
C GLU A 183 26.38 -5.99 -2.64
N ILE A 184 26.52 -6.38 -1.37
CA ILE A 184 27.83 -6.57 -0.72
C ILE A 184 28.64 -7.64 -1.46
N ASP A 185 28.03 -8.78 -1.76
CA ASP A 185 28.70 -9.89 -2.44
C ASP A 185 29.16 -9.50 -3.85
N LYS A 186 28.36 -8.72 -4.58
CA LYS A 186 28.73 -8.14 -5.87
C LYS A 186 29.99 -7.28 -5.77
N ILE A 187 30.07 -6.41 -4.76
CA ILE A 187 31.24 -5.56 -4.53
C ILE A 187 32.46 -6.41 -4.14
N ASN A 188 32.30 -7.41 -3.28
CA ASN A 188 33.38 -8.32 -2.89
C ASN A 188 33.96 -9.07 -4.09
N ASN A 189 33.10 -9.55 -5.00
CA ASN A 189 33.54 -10.21 -6.23
C ASN A 189 34.31 -9.25 -7.16
N GLN A 190 33.89 -7.98 -7.25
CA GLN A 190 34.64 -6.95 -7.99
C GLN A 190 36.03 -6.69 -7.38
N ILE A 191 36.11 -6.63 -6.04
CA ILE A 191 37.39 -6.46 -5.33
C ILE A 191 38.33 -7.63 -5.64
N GLN A 192 37.84 -8.86 -5.57
CA GLN A 192 38.65 -10.05 -5.87
C GLN A 192 39.17 -10.05 -7.32
N ALA A 193 38.32 -9.69 -8.29
CA ALA A 193 38.73 -9.57 -9.69
C ALA A 193 39.83 -8.51 -9.88
N LEU A 194 39.71 -7.36 -9.23
CA LEU A 194 40.74 -6.31 -9.27
C LEU A 194 42.04 -6.75 -8.58
N MET A 195 41.96 -7.50 -7.48
CA MET A 195 43.14 -8.06 -6.82
C MET A 195 43.89 -9.05 -7.71
N LEU A 196 43.17 -9.91 -8.45
CA LEU A 196 43.76 -10.82 -9.41
C LEU A 196 44.47 -10.04 -10.53
N ALA A 197 43.81 -9.06 -11.14
CA ALA A 197 44.42 -8.22 -12.19
C ALA A 197 45.67 -7.49 -11.69
N LYS A 198 45.67 -7.01 -10.44
CA LYS A 198 46.86 -6.42 -9.81
C LYS A 198 47.99 -7.44 -9.66
N ALA A 199 47.69 -8.67 -9.24
CA ALA A 199 48.68 -9.72 -9.10
C ALA A 199 49.32 -10.06 -10.47
N GLU A 200 48.52 -10.19 -11.53
CA GLU A 200 49.00 -10.42 -12.89
C GLU A 200 49.90 -9.29 -13.39
N LEU A 201 49.54 -8.03 -13.12
CA LEU A 201 50.37 -6.87 -13.47
C LEU A 201 51.70 -6.85 -12.68
N THR A 202 51.66 -7.25 -11.41
CA THR A 202 52.87 -7.35 -10.57
C THR A 202 53.80 -8.46 -11.07
N GLU A 203 53.25 -9.60 -11.46
CA GLU A 203 54.02 -10.69 -12.08
C GLU A 203 54.66 -10.24 -13.40
N LYS A 204 53.89 -9.58 -14.27
CA LYS A 204 54.41 -9.00 -15.51
C LYS A 204 55.55 -8.02 -15.25
N LEU A 205 55.41 -7.13 -14.26
CA LEU A 205 56.47 -6.18 -13.87
C LEU A 205 57.74 -6.91 -13.43
N ASN A 206 57.60 -7.90 -12.53
CA ASN A 206 58.75 -8.66 -12.03
C ASN A 206 59.49 -9.38 -13.16
N ASN A 207 58.78 -9.92 -14.15
CA ASN A 207 59.39 -10.53 -15.33
C ASN A 207 60.22 -9.54 -16.17
N TYR A 208 59.90 -8.24 -16.12
CA TYR A 208 60.70 -7.19 -16.77
C TYR A 208 61.88 -6.69 -15.94
N THR A 209 61.82 -6.79 -14.60
CA THR A 209 62.86 -6.24 -13.70
C THR A 209 63.87 -7.26 -13.19
N THR A 210 63.66 -8.55 -13.47
CA THR A 210 64.52 -9.65 -12.99
C THR A 210 65.37 -10.30 -14.10
N ASN A 211 65.39 -9.70 -15.30
CA ASN A 211 66.34 -9.98 -16.39
C ASN A 211 67.31 -8.79 -16.57
#